data_AF-A0A7Y9ELI6-F1
#
_entry.id   AF-A0A7Y9ELI6-F1
#
_cell.length_a   1.000
_cell.length_b   1.000
_cell.length_c   1.000
_cell.angle_alpha   90.00
_cell.angle_beta   90.00
_cell.angle_gamma   90.00
#
_symmetry.space_group_name_H-M   'P 1'
#
loop_
_entity.id
_entity.type
_entity.pdbx_description
1 polymer ?
#
loop_
_entity_poly.entity_id
_entity_poly.type
_entity_poly.pdbx_seq_one_letter_code
_entity_poly.pdbx_strand_id
1 'polypeptide(L)'
;MAEPTSPPPRIGTPRWDRELAGIGLNRLSVDTDVGLALEFADVHAEFDPHALDFGTDAEAAAIWVLLHQRFPSYGILMYLRMCWSNGDHVLQDWIVRQFAAMLVHGPGPVAESAEYGLWVDYFESSEAAQVFTALTLQMPRSHWDRLISGAGPVPWEAKHHVFQEAAEDPALHPALAKGLAGSFYDVYGQVDAVEAAALVERITVADEDLLEALTEAVTQPLRLRTGSAVIVDESDPGWPHEGSFLLRAVVRSPRSRWVGRSELVADGQMYGRLVHWDFPFDAAKIVHRTVHAPEPEGRIVLFRVEGPVEHAESLVNRDVEAWPPGLREHLTP
;
A
#
# COMPACT_ATOMS: atom_id res chain seq x y z
N MET A 1 4.00 -25.38 -6.21
CA MET A 1 4.73 -24.28 -5.57
C MET A 1 6.12 -24.78 -5.26
N ALA A 2 7.17 -24.08 -5.72
CA ALA A 2 8.54 -24.44 -5.37
C ALA A 2 8.70 -24.35 -3.84
N GLU A 3 9.47 -25.27 -3.25
CA GLU A 3 9.78 -25.23 -1.83
C GLU A 3 10.27 -23.83 -1.41
N PRO A 4 9.91 -23.37 -0.21
CA PRO A 4 10.36 -22.07 0.28
C PRO A 4 11.89 -22.03 0.22
N THR A 5 12.41 -21.02 -0.49
CA THR A 5 13.84 -20.69 -0.46
C THR A 5 14.25 -20.63 1.01
N SER A 6 15.26 -21.40 1.39
CA SER A 6 15.73 -21.45 2.79
C SER A 6 15.80 -20.04 3.37
N PRO A 7 15.33 -19.84 4.63
CA PRO A 7 15.19 -18.51 5.21
C PRO A 7 16.48 -17.71 5.08
N PRO A 8 16.40 -16.38 4.92
CA PRO A 8 17.57 -15.54 4.71
C PRO A 8 18.54 -15.74 5.87
N PRO A 9 19.86 -15.83 5.60
CA PRO A 9 20.85 -15.95 6.65
C PRO A 9 20.90 -14.69 7.49
N ARG A 10 21.27 -14.82 8.76
CA ARG A 10 21.63 -13.66 9.58
C ARG A 10 22.81 -12.92 8.93
N ILE A 11 22.71 -11.60 8.84
CA ILE A 11 23.76 -10.72 8.31
C ILE A 11 25.07 -10.92 9.10
N GLY A 12 26.20 -10.97 8.40
CA GLY A 12 27.53 -11.21 8.98
C GLY A 12 27.85 -12.67 9.31
N THR A 13 27.03 -13.63 8.90
CA THR A 13 27.34 -15.07 9.02
C THR A 13 28.04 -15.62 7.77
N PRO A 14 28.77 -16.76 7.85
CA PRO A 14 29.40 -17.37 6.68
C PRO A 14 28.43 -17.74 5.55
N ARG A 15 27.13 -17.90 5.83
CA ARG A 15 26.13 -18.11 4.79
C ARG A 15 25.78 -16.81 4.09
N TRP A 16 25.72 -15.71 4.81
CA TRP A 16 25.54 -14.38 4.25
C TRP A 16 26.74 -13.95 3.38
N ASP A 17 27.98 -14.30 3.79
CA ASP A 17 29.18 -14.08 2.97
C ASP A 17 29.10 -14.78 1.60
N ARG A 18 28.45 -15.96 1.54
CA ARG A 18 28.20 -16.65 0.27
C ARG A 18 27.16 -15.94 -0.59
N GLU A 19 26.17 -15.30 0.03
CA GLU A 19 25.19 -14.49 -0.71
C GLU A 19 25.85 -13.22 -1.28
N LEU A 20 26.75 -12.57 -0.53
CA LEU A 20 27.59 -11.48 -1.06
C LEU A 20 28.44 -11.93 -2.25
N ALA A 21 29.11 -13.08 -2.14
CA ALA A 21 29.91 -13.61 -3.24
C ALA A 21 29.05 -13.92 -4.49
N GLY A 22 27.77 -14.27 -4.29
CA GLY A 22 26.81 -14.48 -5.37
C GLY A 22 26.50 -13.22 -6.19
N ILE A 23 26.66 -12.04 -5.60
CA ILE A 23 26.55 -10.73 -6.29
C ILE A 23 27.91 -10.12 -6.63
N GLY A 24 28.98 -10.94 -6.63
CA GLY A 24 30.32 -10.54 -7.06
C GLY A 24 31.15 -9.82 -5.99
N LEU A 25 30.70 -9.81 -4.73
CA LEU A 25 31.37 -9.06 -3.66
C LEU A 25 32.25 -9.93 -2.76
N ASN A 26 33.33 -9.34 -2.27
CA ASN A 26 34.21 -9.95 -1.27
C ASN A 26 33.95 -9.34 0.11
N ARG A 27 33.60 -10.19 1.10
CA ARG A 27 33.32 -9.77 2.47
C ARG A 27 34.41 -8.90 3.11
N LEU A 28 35.68 -9.27 2.93
CA LEU A 28 36.81 -8.55 3.54
C LEU A 28 36.97 -7.14 2.95
N SER A 29 36.69 -6.98 1.65
CA SER A 29 36.69 -5.66 1.00
C SER A 29 35.59 -4.78 1.62
N VAL A 30 34.35 -5.30 1.64
CA VAL A 30 33.20 -4.58 2.20
C VAL A 30 33.44 -4.18 3.66
N ASP A 31 34.01 -5.06 4.49
CA ASP A 31 34.34 -4.72 5.88
C ASP A 31 35.42 -3.64 6.01
N THR A 32 36.38 -3.61 5.09
CA THR A 32 37.41 -2.56 5.04
C THR A 32 36.77 -1.22 4.72
N ASP A 33 35.86 -1.18 3.74
CA ASP A 33 35.17 0.03 3.32
C ASP A 33 34.20 0.56 4.40
N VAL A 34 33.50 -0.34 5.11
CA VAL A 34 32.74 0.03 6.31
C VAL A 34 33.66 0.65 7.36
N GLY A 35 34.85 0.09 7.59
CA GLY A 35 35.83 0.66 8.51
C GLY A 35 36.20 2.11 8.16
N LEU A 36 36.50 2.35 6.88
CA LEU A 36 36.81 3.69 6.37
C LEU A 36 35.64 4.67 6.51
N ALA A 37 34.42 4.22 6.23
CA ALA A 37 33.21 5.04 6.39
C ALA A 37 33.01 5.50 7.85
N LEU A 38 33.34 4.62 8.81
CA LEU A 38 33.24 4.93 10.24
C LEU A 38 34.35 5.87 10.72
N GLU A 39 35.58 5.65 10.26
CA GLU A 39 36.69 6.56 10.55
C GLU A 39 36.39 7.97 10.02
N PHE A 40 35.81 8.07 8.83
CA PHE A 40 35.38 9.34 8.24
C PHE A 40 34.28 10.02 9.09
N ALA A 41 33.27 9.27 9.51
CA ALA A 41 32.19 9.76 10.36
C ALA A 41 32.70 10.35 11.68
N ASP A 42 33.64 9.65 12.33
CA ASP A 42 34.24 10.06 13.60
C ASP A 42 35.07 11.35 13.47
N VAL A 43 35.79 11.52 12.35
CA VAL A 43 36.60 12.72 12.10
C VAL A 43 35.74 13.97 11.89
N HIS A 44 34.58 13.83 11.26
CA HIS A 44 33.75 14.97 10.85
C HIS A 44 32.63 15.34 11.84
N ALA A 45 32.42 14.54 12.90
CA ALA A 45 31.33 14.68 13.88
C ALA A 45 29.89 14.65 13.28
N GLU A 46 29.78 14.49 11.96
CA GLU A 46 28.57 14.35 11.18
C GLU A 46 28.83 13.26 10.13
N PHE A 47 27.90 12.31 10.04
CA PHE A 47 27.96 11.28 9.01
C PHE A 47 27.40 11.88 7.71
N ASP A 48 28.29 12.27 6.78
CA ASP A 48 27.89 12.70 5.44
C ASP A 48 28.00 11.52 4.45
N PRO A 49 26.88 10.84 4.16
CA PRO A 49 26.85 9.72 3.23
C PRO A 49 27.20 10.10 1.79
N HIS A 50 27.09 11.38 1.42
CA HIS A 50 27.40 11.85 0.06
C HIS A 50 28.90 12.07 -0.18
N ALA A 51 29.70 12.14 0.89
CA ALA A 51 31.14 12.28 0.81
C ALA A 51 31.87 10.95 0.57
N LEU A 52 31.15 9.83 0.64
CA LEU A 52 31.69 8.49 0.52
C LEU A 52 31.49 7.95 -0.90
N ASP A 53 32.57 7.54 -1.55
CA ASP A 53 32.54 6.80 -2.80
C ASP A 53 32.63 5.30 -2.49
N PHE A 54 31.53 4.60 -2.72
CA PHE A 54 31.41 3.17 -2.43
C PHE A 54 31.56 2.29 -3.67
N GLY A 55 32.00 2.84 -4.80
CA GLY A 55 32.18 2.07 -6.04
C GLY A 55 30.84 1.71 -6.69
N THR A 56 30.59 0.42 -6.87
CA THR A 56 29.38 -0.11 -7.53
C THR A 56 28.14 -0.02 -6.63
N ASP A 57 26.94 -0.01 -7.21
CA ASP A 57 25.69 -0.05 -6.43
C ASP A 57 25.60 -1.28 -5.50
N ALA A 58 26.21 -2.40 -5.90
CA ALA A 58 26.28 -3.60 -5.07
C ALA A 58 27.19 -3.42 -3.85
N GLU A 59 28.37 -2.84 -4.03
CA GLU A 59 29.30 -2.49 -2.94
C GLU A 59 28.64 -1.49 -1.98
N ALA A 60 28.05 -0.42 -2.52
CA ALA A 60 27.29 0.56 -1.74
C ALA A 60 26.16 -0.09 -0.94
N ALA A 61 25.34 -0.95 -1.55
CA ALA A 61 24.26 -1.63 -0.85
C ALA A 61 24.77 -2.53 0.30
N ALA A 62 25.87 -3.25 0.09
CA ALA A 62 26.46 -4.11 1.12
C ALA A 62 27.01 -3.29 2.29
N ILE A 63 27.66 -2.16 2.01
CA ILE A 63 28.16 -1.24 3.02
C ILE A 63 27.00 -0.64 3.82
N TRP A 64 25.93 -0.19 3.15
CA TRP A 64 24.75 0.37 3.81
C TRP A 64 24.04 -0.62 4.73
N VAL A 65 23.91 -1.88 4.31
CA VAL A 65 23.34 -2.95 5.15
C VAL A 65 24.15 -3.12 6.43
N LEU A 66 25.49 -3.10 6.37
CA LEU A 66 26.36 -3.27 7.53
C LEU A 66 26.41 -2.04 8.44
N LEU A 67 26.43 -0.85 7.85
CA LEU A 67 26.31 0.40 8.59
C LEU A 67 24.99 0.43 9.35
N HIS A 68 23.89 -0.01 8.73
CA HIS A 68 22.59 -0.11 9.39
C HIS A 68 22.58 -1.10 10.55
N GLN A 69 23.24 -2.26 10.42
CA GLN A 69 23.37 -3.20 11.54
C GLN A 69 24.05 -2.57 12.76
N ARG A 70 24.95 -1.60 12.54
CA ARG A 70 25.69 -0.91 13.61
C ARG A 70 24.99 0.35 14.11
N PHE A 71 24.28 1.06 13.22
CA PHE A 71 23.54 2.28 13.49
C PHE A 71 22.12 2.14 12.94
N PRO A 72 21.22 1.50 13.69
CA PRO A 72 19.86 1.24 13.22
C PRO A 72 19.10 2.55 13.04
N SER A 73 19.00 2.99 11.79
CA SER A 73 18.37 4.25 11.42
C SER A 73 17.83 4.16 10.00
N TYR A 74 16.60 4.66 9.81
CA TYR A 74 16.03 4.86 8.49
C TYR A 74 16.92 5.74 7.60
N GLY A 75 17.62 6.72 8.19
CA GLY A 75 18.54 7.60 7.46
C GLY A 75 19.67 6.85 6.74
N ILE A 76 20.03 5.66 7.21
CA ILE A 76 20.98 4.79 6.52
C ILE A 76 20.27 3.94 5.44
N LEU A 77 19.09 3.39 5.76
CA LEU A 77 18.35 2.53 4.83
C LEU A 77 17.83 3.27 3.59
N MET A 78 17.55 4.57 3.66
CA MET A 78 17.10 5.33 2.49
C MET A 78 18.12 5.29 1.33
N TYR A 79 19.41 5.08 1.62
CA TYR A 79 20.43 4.92 0.58
C TYR A 79 20.36 3.56 -0.12
N LEU A 80 19.77 2.54 0.49
CA LEU A 80 19.45 1.29 -0.20
C LEU A 80 18.43 1.52 -1.31
N ARG A 81 17.51 2.48 -1.17
CA ARG A 81 16.56 2.82 -2.24
C ARG A 81 17.27 3.39 -3.47
N MET A 82 18.36 4.13 -3.29
CA MET A 82 19.20 4.59 -4.41
C MET A 82 19.85 3.41 -5.13
N CYS A 83 20.48 2.50 -4.37
CA CYS A 83 21.11 1.29 -4.91
C CYS A 83 20.08 0.38 -5.61
N TRP A 84 18.86 0.27 -5.07
CA TRP A 84 17.75 -0.45 -5.67
C TRP A 84 17.37 0.10 -7.04
N SER A 85 17.26 1.44 -7.15
CA SER A 85 16.79 2.11 -8.36
C SER A 85 17.78 2.01 -9.51
N ASN A 86 19.08 1.97 -9.20
CA ASN A 86 20.15 1.80 -10.19
C ASN A 86 20.50 0.32 -10.46
N GLY A 87 20.22 -0.54 -9.49
CA GLY A 87 20.57 -1.96 -9.50
C GLY A 87 19.80 -2.78 -10.53
N ASP A 88 20.40 -3.88 -10.95
CA ASP A 88 19.70 -4.91 -11.70
C ASP A 88 18.83 -5.78 -10.78
N HIS A 89 18.05 -6.69 -11.39
CA HIS A 89 17.17 -7.61 -10.67
C HIS A 89 17.91 -8.50 -9.65
N VAL A 90 19.19 -8.82 -9.88
CA VAL A 90 19.98 -9.64 -8.96
C VAL A 90 20.28 -8.86 -7.68
N LEU A 91 20.68 -7.59 -7.82
CA LEU A 91 20.88 -6.70 -6.68
C LEU A 91 19.57 -6.41 -5.94
N GLN A 92 18.47 -6.18 -6.66
CA GLN A 92 17.15 -5.96 -6.07
C GLN A 92 16.71 -7.17 -5.24
N ASP A 93 16.78 -8.38 -5.79
CA ASP A 93 16.47 -9.61 -5.06
C ASP A 93 17.35 -9.77 -3.81
N TRP A 94 18.64 -9.45 -3.93
CA TRP A 94 19.56 -9.47 -2.79
C TRP A 94 19.15 -8.46 -1.71
N ILE A 95 18.74 -7.24 -2.08
CA ILE A 95 18.25 -6.21 -1.13
C ILE A 95 16.99 -6.69 -0.42
N VAL A 96 16.02 -7.30 -1.12
CA VAL A 96 14.82 -7.88 -0.47
C VAL A 96 15.22 -8.92 0.57
N ARG A 97 16.19 -9.79 0.23
CA ARG A 97 16.72 -10.79 1.18
C ARG A 97 17.35 -10.15 2.41
N GLN A 98 17.96 -8.96 2.28
CA GLN A 98 18.52 -8.25 3.43
C GLN A 98 17.44 -7.68 4.32
N PHE A 99 16.38 -7.09 3.77
CA PHE A 99 15.21 -6.70 4.56
C PHE A 99 14.60 -7.90 5.29
N ALA A 100 14.41 -9.03 4.60
CA ALA A 100 13.92 -10.25 5.24
C ALA A 100 14.88 -10.73 6.37
N ALA A 101 16.20 -10.66 6.17
CA ALA A 101 17.18 -10.99 7.21
C ALA A 101 17.09 -10.07 8.43
N MET A 102 16.89 -8.76 8.22
CA MET A 102 16.72 -7.76 9.27
C MET A 102 15.44 -8.01 10.07
N LEU A 103 14.32 -8.28 9.41
CA LEU A 103 13.04 -8.54 10.06
C LEU A 103 13.03 -9.85 10.85
N VAL A 104 13.74 -10.89 10.38
CA VAL A 104 13.76 -12.21 11.02
C VAL A 104 14.83 -12.31 12.11
N HIS A 105 16.03 -11.77 11.88
CA HIS A 105 17.18 -12.00 12.75
C HIS A 105 17.72 -10.73 13.44
N GLY A 106 17.28 -9.56 13.01
CA GLY A 106 17.75 -8.28 13.53
C GLY A 106 17.29 -8.05 14.98
N PRO A 107 18.08 -7.37 15.80
CA PRO A 107 17.60 -6.85 17.08
C PRO A 107 16.47 -5.82 16.84
N GLY A 108 15.67 -5.54 17.88
CA GLY A 108 14.51 -4.63 17.82
C GLY A 108 14.75 -3.36 16.98
N PRO A 109 15.75 -2.52 17.30
CA PRO A 109 16.01 -1.29 16.54
C PRO A 109 16.35 -1.49 15.05
N VAL A 110 17.01 -2.59 14.70
CA VAL A 110 17.33 -2.94 13.29
C VAL A 110 16.05 -3.29 12.56
N ALA A 111 15.23 -4.14 13.16
CA ALA A 111 13.99 -4.58 12.53
C ALA A 111 12.96 -3.44 12.46
N GLU A 112 12.82 -2.61 13.50
CA GLU A 112 11.94 -1.43 13.51
C GLU A 112 12.29 -0.42 12.42
N SER A 113 13.58 -0.11 12.26
CA SER A 113 14.01 0.79 11.18
C SER A 113 13.88 0.16 9.79
N ALA A 114 14.03 -1.16 9.67
CA ALA A 114 13.75 -1.89 8.43
C ALA A 114 12.25 -1.89 8.07
N GLU A 115 11.36 -2.09 9.03
CA GLU A 115 9.89 -1.96 8.86
C GLU A 115 9.52 -0.55 8.36
N TYR A 116 10.08 0.48 9.00
CA TYR A 116 9.83 1.86 8.60
C TYR A 116 10.37 2.16 7.19
N GLY A 117 11.58 1.70 6.87
CA GLY A 117 12.16 1.85 5.53
C GLY A 117 11.34 1.15 4.45
N LEU A 118 10.84 -0.07 4.71
CA LEU A 118 9.94 -0.77 3.80
C LEU A 118 8.65 0.01 3.58
N TRP A 119 8.03 0.51 4.65
CA TRP A 119 6.81 1.27 4.58
C TRP A 119 6.97 2.53 3.70
N VAL A 120 7.94 3.39 3.99
CA VAL A 120 8.09 4.69 3.32
C VAL A 120 8.66 4.58 1.90
N ASP A 121 9.69 3.75 1.68
CA ASP A 121 10.42 3.77 0.39
C ASP A 121 9.94 2.71 -0.61
N TYR A 122 9.47 1.55 -0.12
CA TYR A 122 9.20 0.39 -0.98
C TYR A 122 7.71 0.13 -1.14
N PHE A 123 6.92 0.18 -0.06
CA PHE A 123 5.48 -0.08 -0.12
C PHE A 123 4.69 1.09 -0.71
N GLU A 124 5.18 2.32 -0.61
CA GLU A 124 4.59 3.48 -1.30
C GLU A 124 5.02 3.60 -2.77
N SER A 125 5.86 2.68 -3.26
CA SER A 125 6.37 2.70 -4.64
C SER A 125 5.53 1.88 -5.62
N SER A 126 5.79 2.04 -6.92
CA SER A 126 5.18 1.18 -7.96
C SER A 126 5.59 -0.29 -7.87
N GLU A 127 6.66 -0.58 -7.15
CA GLU A 127 7.27 -1.91 -6.97
C GLU A 127 6.73 -2.64 -5.73
N ALA A 128 5.83 -2.00 -4.96
CA ALA A 128 5.32 -2.49 -3.69
C ALA A 128 4.82 -3.94 -3.73
N ALA A 129 4.06 -4.30 -4.77
CA ALA A 129 3.52 -5.65 -4.95
C ALA A 129 4.63 -6.71 -5.09
N GLN A 130 5.70 -6.39 -5.84
CA GLN A 130 6.84 -7.28 -6.04
C GLN A 130 7.62 -7.46 -4.75
N VAL A 131 7.96 -6.36 -4.07
CA VAL A 131 8.73 -6.39 -2.82
C VAL A 131 7.98 -7.15 -1.74
N PHE A 132 6.70 -6.83 -1.53
CA PHE A 132 5.88 -7.51 -0.53
C PHE A 132 5.77 -9.01 -0.80
N THR A 133 5.46 -9.40 -2.04
CA THR A 133 5.39 -10.81 -2.44
C THR A 133 6.72 -11.53 -2.19
N ALA A 134 7.84 -10.93 -2.59
CA ALA A 134 9.16 -11.52 -2.38
C ALA A 134 9.49 -11.69 -0.88
N LEU A 135 9.13 -10.72 -0.02
CA LEU A 135 9.30 -10.83 1.44
C LEU A 135 8.46 -11.98 2.02
N THR A 136 7.20 -12.11 1.61
CA THR A 136 6.30 -13.17 2.12
C THR A 136 6.83 -14.58 1.82
N LEU A 137 7.48 -14.75 0.66
CA LEU A 137 8.10 -16.02 0.23
C LEU A 137 9.40 -16.34 0.97
N GLN A 138 10.12 -15.32 1.43
CA GLN A 138 11.43 -15.47 2.08
C GLN A 138 11.33 -15.56 3.60
N MET A 139 10.29 -14.99 4.19
CA MET A 139 10.10 -14.94 5.63
C MET A 139 9.25 -16.12 6.12
N PRO A 140 9.65 -16.78 7.23
CA PRO A 140 8.77 -17.73 7.89
C PRO A 140 7.51 -17.01 8.41
N ARG A 141 6.35 -17.66 8.28
CA ARG A 141 5.04 -17.10 8.69
C ARG A 141 5.01 -16.60 10.14
N SER A 142 5.80 -17.20 11.03
CA SER A 142 5.93 -16.77 12.42
C SER A 142 6.51 -15.36 12.62
N HIS A 143 6.98 -14.71 11.55
CA HIS A 143 7.51 -13.33 11.56
C HIS A 143 6.72 -12.40 10.62
N TRP A 144 5.56 -12.83 10.14
CA TRP A 144 4.72 -12.00 9.26
C TRP A 144 4.12 -10.81 9.98
N ASP A 145 4.06 -10.79 11.31
CA ASP A 145 3.53 -9.68 12.12
C ASP A 145 4.19 -8.34 11.77
N ARG A 146 5.51 -8.34 11.61
CA ARG A 146 6.29 -7.16 11.20
C ARG A 146 6.01 -6.73 9.76
N LEU A 147 5.77 -7.70 8.88
CA LEU A 147 5.55 -7.45 7.46
C LEU A 147 4.14 -6.90 7.18
N ILE A 148 3.12 -7.55 7.72
CA ILE A 148 1.72 -7.23 7.37
C ILE A 148 1.21 -5.97 8.08
N SER A 149 1.77 -5.62 9.23
CA SER A 149 1.34 -4.44 9.99
C SER A 149 1.61 -3.12 9.28
N GLY A 150 2.68 -3.04 8.47
CA GLY A 150 3.03 -1.89 7.63
C GLY A 150 2.53 -1.97 6.18
N ALA A 151 1.74 -2.99 5.82
CA ALA A 151 1.36 -3.27 4.43
C ALA A 151 0.20 -2.38 3.90
N GLY A 152 -0.12 -1.28 4.59
CA GLY A 152 -1.18 -0.35 4.19
C GLY A 152 -1.05 0.11 2.72
N PRO A 153 0.11 0.68 2.33
CA PRO A 153 0.36 1.14 0.97
C PRO A 153 0.42 0.05 -0.12
N VAL A 154 0.67 -1.20 0.26
CA VAL A 154 0.81 -2.31 -0.70
C VAL A 154 -0.51 -2.52 -1.45
N PRO A 155 -0.50 -2.72 -2.78
CA PRO A 155 -1.71 -3.01 -3.55
C PRO A 155 -2.52 -4.17 -2.98
N TRP A 156 -3.85 -4.02 -2.97
CA TRP A 156 -4.74 -4.98 -2.32
C TRP A 156 -4.59 -6.39 -2.90
N GLU A 157 -4.48 -6.51 -4.22
CA GLU A 157 -4.35 -7.79 -4.92
C GLU A 157 -3.09 -8.55 -4.51
N ALA A 158 -2.02 -7.83 -4.14
CA ALA A 158 -0.77 -8.44 -3.71
C ALA A 158 -0.83 -8.95 -2.25
N LYS A 159 -1.54 -8.23 -1.36
CA LYS A 159 -1.59 -8.56 0.08
C LYS A 159 -2.81 -9.36 0.52
N HIS A 160 -3.90 -9.39 -0.27
CA HIS A 160 -5.16 -10.00 0.14
C HIS A 160 -5.00 -11.48 0.54
N HIS A 161 -4.31 -12.30 -0.25
CA HIS A 161 -4.11 -13.71 0.08
C HIS A 161 -3.30 -13.90 1.39
N VAL A 162 -2.29 -13.07 1.62
CA VAL A 162 -1.49 -13.08 2.86
C VAL A 162 -2.34 -12.68 4.06
N PHE A 163 -3.22 -11.70 3.88
CA PHE A 163 -4.17 -11.28 4.92
C PHE A 163 -5.19 -12.37 5.23
N GLN A 164 -5.69 -13.08 4.21
CA GLN A 164 -6.56 -14.24 4.40
C GLN A 164 -5.87 -15.35 5.19
N GLU A 165 -4.60 -15.64 4.88
CA GLU A 165 -3.82 -16.60 5.64
C GLU A 165 -3.56 -16.12 7.07
N ALA A 166 -3.21 -14.85 7.27
CA ALA A 166 -2.96 -14.28 8.59
C ALA A 166 -4.22 -14.29 9.48
N ALA A 167 -5.42 -14.15 8.90
CA ALA A 167 -6.68 -14.26 9.63
C ALA A 167 -6.90 -15.65 10.25
N GLU A 168 -6.28 -16.71 9.70
CA GLU A 168 -6.34 -18.07 10.25
C GLU A 168 -5.39 -18.29 11.44
N ASP A 169 -4.50 -17.34 11.76
CA ASP A 169 -3.56 -17.43 12.87
C ASP A 169 -3.82 -16.32 13.90
N PRO A 170 -4.39 -16.65 15.08
CA PRO A 170 -4.65 -15.66 16.14
C PRO A 170 -3.42 -14.86 16.58
N ALA A 171 -2.21 -15.40 16.45
CA ALA A 171 -0.99 -14.67 16.78
C ALA A 171 -0.73 -13.49 15.83
N LEU A 172 -1.27 -13.53 14.62
CA LEU A 172 -1.12 -12.48 13.60
C LEU A 172 -2.28 -11.48 13.59
N HIS A 173 -3.38 -11.73 14.31
CA HIS A 173 -4.56 -10.85 14.31
C HIS A 173 -4.24 -9.38 14.64
N PRO A 174 -3.41 -9.05 15.66
CA PRO A 174 -3.08 -7.65 15.95
C PRO A 174 -2.34 -6.97 14.80
N ALA A 175 -1.45 -7.69 14.11
CA ALA A 175 -0.71 -7.16 12.98
C ALA A 175 -1.58 -7.01 11.74
N LEU A 176 -2.45 -7.98 11.46
CA LEU A 176 -3.44 -7.91 10.39
C LEU A 176 -4.39 -6.73 10.59
N ALA A 177 -4.88 -6.51 11.82
CA ALA A 177 -5.72 -5.37 12.16
C ALA A 177 -5.04 -4.03 11.83
N LYS A 178 -3.76 -3.87 12.19
CA LYS A 178 -2.97 -2.68 11.84
C LYS A 178 -2.78 -2.53 10.33
N GLY A 179 -2.48 -3.63 9.63
CA GLY A 179 -2.36 -3.65 8.18
C GLY A 179 -3.65 -3.23 7.47
N LEU A 180 -4.80 -3.72 7.92
CA LEU A 180 -6.12 -3.32 7.43
C LEU A 180 -6.40 -1.83 7.70
N ALA A 181 -6.17 -1.36 8.92
CA ALA A 181 -6.36 0.05 9.26
C ALA A 181 -5.46 0.96 8.41
N GLY A 182 -4.19 0.61 8.24
CA GLY A 182 -3.28 1.31 7.32
C GLY A 182 -3.79 1.29 5.88
N SER A 183 -4.40 0.18 5.45
CA SER A 183 -4.94 0.07 4.09
C SER A 183 -6.12 1.04 3.84
N PHE A 184 -6.92 1.35 4.86
CA PHE A 184 -7.98 2.36 4.78
C PHE A 184 -7.46 3.80 4.92
N TYR A 185 -6.60 4.04 5.92
CA TYR A 185 -6.30 5.39 6.40
C TYR A 185 -4.98 5.98 5.91
N ASP A 186 -4.04 5.15 5.43
CA ASP A 186 -2.75 5.64 4.94
C ASP A 186 -2.88 6.40 3.61
N VAL A 187 -2.04 7.41 3.37
CA VAL A 187 -2.07 8.27 2.16
C VAL A 187 -2.01 7.46 0.87
N TYR A 188 -1.32 6.33 0.89
CA TYR A 188 -1.23 5.40 -0.25
C TYR A 188 -1.97 4.08 0.00
N GLY A 189 -2.74 3.99 1.08
CA GLY A 189 -3.53 2.81 1.45
C GLY A 189 -4.44 2.32 0.31
N GLN A 190 -4.42 1.00 0.07
CA GLN A 190 -5.28 0.34 -0.91
C GLN A 190 -5.99 -0.86 -0.28
N VAL A 191 -7.31 -0.95 -0.48
CA VAL A 191 -8.15 -2.00 0.10
C VAL A 191 -9.43 -2.20 -0.71
N ASP A 192 -9.85 -3.46 -0.87
CA ASP A 192 -11.24 -3.79 -1.16
C ASP A 192 -12.02 -3.85 0.16
N ALA A 193 -12.99 -2.95 0.30
CA ALA A 193 -13.73 -2.78 1.56
C ALA A 193 -14.58 -3.99 1.94
N VAL A 194 -15.13 -4.71 0.96
CA VAL A 194 -16.00 -5.87 1.21
C VAL A 194 -15.14 -7.05 1.68
N GLU A 195 -14.02 -7.30 1.00
CA GLU A 195 -13.08 -8.35 1.40
C GLU A 195 -12.43 -8.02 2.76
N ALA A 196 -12.11 -6.74 3.02
CA ALA A 196 -11.62 -6.30 4.32
C ALA A 196 -12.65 -6.46 5.44
N ALA A 197 -13.92 -6.14 5.20
CA ALA A 197 -14.99 -6.35 6.18
C ALA A 197 -15.10 -7.83 6.58
N ALA A 198 -15.07 -8.73 5.59
CA ALA A 198 -15.07 -10.18 5.84
C ALA A 198 -13.84 -10.66 6.64
N LEU A 199 -12.68 -10.00 6.48
CA LEU A 199 -11.49 -10.28 7.29
C LEU A 199 -11.63 -9.75 8.72
N VAL A 200 -12.20 -8.56 8.91
CA VAL A 200 -12.43 -7.97 10.25
C VAL A 200 -13.35 -8.87 11.09
N GLU A 201 -14.38 -9.48 10.50
CA GLU A 201 -15.27 -10.43 11.19
C GLU A 201 -14.56 -11.71 11.68
N ARG A 202 -13.40 -12.05 11.10
CA ARG A 202 -12.66 -13.29 11.40
C ARG A 202 -11.54 -13.11 12.43
N ILE A 203 -11.18 -11.87 12.76
CA ILE A 203 -10.04 -11.58 13.64
C ILE A 203 -10.50 -11.13 15.03
N THR A 204 -9.67 -11.39 16.03
CA THR A 204 -9.86 -10.90 17.40
C THR A 204 -8.78 -9.87 17.72
N VAL A 205 -9.19 -8.67 18.11
CA VAL A 205 -8.30 -7.55 18.42
C VAL A 205 -8.57 -7.12 19.86
N ALA A 206 -7.53 -7.11 20.70
CA ALA A 206 -7.65 -6.67 22.10
C ALA A 206 -7.55 -5.14 22.26
N ASP A 207 -7.02 -4.46 21.24
CA ASP A 207 -6.92 -3.01 21.16
C ASP A 207 -8.28 -2.43 20.74
N GLU A 208 -9.00 -1.84 21.70
CA GLU A 208 -10.36 -1.31 21.51
C GLU A 208 -10.38 -0.15 20.50
N ASP A 209 -9.39 0.74 20.54
CA ASP A 209 -9.29 1.90 19.63
C ASP A 209 -9.07 1.42 18.18
N LEU A 210 -8.21 0.41 17.99
CA LEU A 210 -7.98 -0.18 16.67
C LEU A 210 -9.22 -0.92 16.15
N LEU A 211 -9.93 -1.64 17.01
CA LEU A 211 -11.17 -2.32 16.63
C LEU A 211 -12.26 -1.31 16.27
N GLU A 212 -12.38 -0.20 17.02
CA GLU A 212 -13.30 0.89 16.71
C GLU A 212 -12.97 1.51 15.35
N ALA A 213 -11.70 1.83 15.09
CA ALA A 213 -11.26 2.37 13.80
C ALA A 213 -11.54 1.41 12.63
N LEU A 214 -11.31 0.10 12.81
CA LEU A 214 -11.64 -0.89 11.78
C LEU A 214 -13.15 -1.02 11.57
N THR A 215 -13.91 -1.03 12.66
CA THR A 215 -15.38 -1.06 12.60
C THR A 215 -15.90 0.16 11.88
N GLU A 216 -15.43 1.37 12.22
CA GLU A 216 -15.72 2.60 11.47
C GLU A 216 -15.38 2.43 9.99
N ALA A 217 -14.17 1.98 9.67
CA ALA A 217 -13.71 1.84 8.28
C ALA A 217 -14.54 0.87 7.44
N VAL A 218 -15.01 -0.23 8.02
CA VAL A 218 -15.78 -1.26 7.30
C VAL A 218 -17.28 -1.03 7.36
N THR A 219 -17.79 -0.26 8.34
CA THR A 219 -19.23 -0.04 8.51
C THR A 219 -19.73 1.32 8.05
N GLN A 220 -18.86 2.33 8.02
CA GLN A 220 -19.24 3.63 7.49
C GLN A 220 -19.04 3.67 5.98
N PRO A 221 -19.87 4.45 5.25
CA PRO A 221 -19.63 4.75 3.85
C PRO A 221 -18.18 5.27 3.66
N LEU A 222 -17.35 4.57 2.89
CA LEU A 222 -15.99 4.98 2.53
C LEU A 222 -16.02 6.44 2.08
N ARG A 223 -15.23 7.26 2.77
CA ARG A 223 -14.99 8.63 2.33
C ARG A 223 -14.12 8.57 1.07
N LEU A 224 -14.73 8.66 -0.12
CA LEU A 224 -13.98 8.85 -1.36
C LEU A 224 -12.96 9.98 -1.19
N ARG A 225 -11.69 9.68 -1.50
CA ARG A 225 -10.61 10.66 -1.39
C ARG A 225 -10.81 11.78 -2.40
N THR A 226 -10.51 12.99 -1.94
CA THR A 226 -10.48 14.22 -2.74
C THR A 226 -9.59 14.03 -3.98
N GLY A 227 -10.12 14.17 -5.19
CA GLY A 227 -9.36 14.03 -6.45
C GLY A 227 -9.80 12.86 -7.35
N SER A 228 -10.78 12.06 -6.92
CA SER A 228 -11.42 11.06 -7.77
C SER A 228 -12.45 11.74 -8.68
N ALA A 229 -12.37 11.59 -10.01
CA ALA A 229 -13.34 12.16 -10.94
C ALA A 229 -13.98 11.06 -11.81
N VAL A 230 -15.19 11.31 -12.37
CA VAL A 230 -16.02 10.34 -13.16
C VAL A 230 -16.50 10.82 -14.64
N ILE A 231 -16.03 10.34 -15.87
CA ILE A 231 -16.41 10.76 -17.31
C ILE A 231 -16.92 9.60 -18.20
N VAL A 232 -18.17 9.63 -18.68
CA VAL A 232 -18.73 8.70 -19.72
C VAL A 232 -18.56 9.39 -21.07
N ASP A 233 -18.28 8.59 -22.10
CA ASP A 233 -18.50 8.98 -23.50
C ASP A 233 -19.97 8.74 -23.90
N GLU A 234 -20.74 9.82 -24.04
CA GLU A 234 -22.16 9.81 -24.42
C GLU A 234 -22.41 9.29 -25.86
N SER A 235 -21.36 9.05 -26.65
CA SER A 235 -21.45 8.65 -28.05
C SER A 235 -21.37 7.13 -28.30
N ASP A 236 -21.19 6.30 -27.27
CA ASP A 236 -21.19 4.83 -27.40
C ASP A 236 -22.62 4.30 -27.69
N PRO A 237 -22.90 3.73 -28.88
CA PRO A 237 -24.23 3.28 -29.27
C PRO A 237 -24.73 2.05 -28.48
N GLY A 238 -23.91 1.45 -27.62
CA GLY A 238 -24.34 0.42 -26.66
C GLY A 238 -25.08 0.98 -25.43
N TRP A 239 -25.19 2.30 -25.28
CA TRP A 239 -25.70 2.97 -24.07
C TRP A 239 -27.18 3.46 -24.07
N PRO A 240 -28.10 3.14 -25.00
CA PRO A 240 -29.49 3.55 -24.83
C PRO A 240 -30.28 2.50 -24.04
N HIS A 241 -30.31 2.61 -22.71
CA HIS A 241 -31.30 1.93 -21.87
C HIS A 241 -32.21 2.96 -21.20
N GLU A 242 -33.51 2.84 -21.46
CA GLU A 242 -34.57 3.66 -20.85
C GLU A 242 -34.45 3.58 -19.32
N GLY A 243 -34.30 4.74 -18.65
CA GLY A 243 -34.14 4.83 -17.18
C GLY A 243 -32.70 4.89 -16.65
N SER A 244 -31.69 5.02 -17.49
CA SER A 244 -30.30 5.24 -17.05
C SER A 244 -29.92 6.73 -17.12
N PHE A 245 -29.26 7.28 -16.11
CA PHE A 245 -28.71 8.65 -16.16
C PHE A 245 -27.25 8.70 -15.72
N LEU A 246 -26.57 9.79 -16.11
CA LEU A 246 -25.16 10.00 -15.86
C LEU A 246 -24.86 10.90 -14.68
N LEU A 247 -23.79 10.57 -13.96
CA LEU A 247 -23.28 11.33 -12.83
C LEU A 247 -21.99 12.04 -13.24
N ARG A 248 -22.08 13.33 -13.58
CA ARG A 248 -20.90 14.15 -13.88
C ARG A 248 -20.46 14.93 -12.65
N ALA A 249 -19.29 14.58 -12.10
CA ALA A 249 -18.63 15.35 -11.04
C ALA A 249 -17.56 16.28 -11.64
N VAL A 250 -17.65 17.60 -11.41
CA VAL A 250 -16.67 18.58 -11.90
C VAL A 250 -15.80 19.09 -10.75
N VAL A 251 -14.50 18.80 -10.80
CA VAL A 251 -13.52 19.30 -9.81
C VAL A 251 -13.05 20.70 -10.22
N ARG A 252 -13.44 21.74 -9.46
CA ARG A 252 -13.19 23.14 -9.85
C ARG A 252 -11.86 23.76 -9.38
N SER A 253 -11.01 23.07 -8.63
CA SER A 253 -9.70 23.63 -8.23
C SER A 253 -8.72 22.57 -7.70
N PRO A 254 -7.44 22.59 -8.12
CA PRO A 254 -6.42 21.66 -7.65
C PRO A 254 -5.79 22.04 -6.29
N ARG A 255 -6.22 23.13 -5.63
CA ARG A 255 -5.52 23.69 -4.45
C ARG A 255 -6.30 23.75 -3.13
N SER A 256 -7.43 23.06 -3.02
CA SER A 256 -8.24 23.08 -1.80
C SER A 256 -8.13 21.74 -1.07
N ARG A 257 -7.38 21.72 0.05
CA ARG A 257 -7.69 20.76 1.12
C ARG A 257 -9.17 21.02 1.49
N TRP A 258 -9.98 19.96 1.54
CA TRP A 258 -11.44 19.97 1.74
C TRP A 258 -12.25 20.36 0.49
N VAL A 259 -12.69 19.36 -0.28
CA VAL A 259 -13.75 19.53 -1.30
C VAL A 259 -15.09 19.47 -0.58
N GLY A 260 -15.71 20.63 -0.37
CA GLY A 260 -16.99 20.76 0.32
C GLY A 260 -18.23 20.74 -0.58
N ARG A 261 -18.12 20.42 -1.89
CA ARG A 261 -19.27 20.41 -2.81
C ARG A 261 -19.05 19.43 -3.98
N SER A 262 -19.67 18.27 -3.92
CA SER A 262 -19.97 17.44 -5.09
C SER A 262 -21.42 17.73 -5.51
N GLU A 263 -21.69 17.90 -6.80
CA GLU A 263 -23.03 18.24 -7.33
C GLU A 263 -23.48 17.15 -8.29
N LEU A 264 -24.74 16.73 -8.15
CA LEU A 264 -25.42 15.77 -9.00
C LEU A 264 -25.96 16.54 -10.22
N VAL A 265 -25.49 16.25 -11.43
CA VAL A 265 -25.89 16.97 -12.65
C VAL A 265 -26.23 15.98 -13.76
N ALA A 266 -27.42 16.12 -14.37
CA ALA A 266 -27.85 15.41 -15.58
C ALA A 266 -28.48 16.42 -16.56
N ASP A 267 -28.35 16.22 -17.87
CA ASP A 267 -28.95 17.09 -18.92
C ASP A 267 -28.72 18.61 -18.74
N GLY A 268 -27.58 19.00 -18.16
CA GLY A 268 -27.26 20.40 -17.85
C GLY A 268 -27.99 21.00 -16.64
N GLN A 269 -28.78 20.22 -15.92
CA GLN A 269 -29.48 20.61 -14.69
C GLN A 269 -28.85 19.98 -13.44
N MET A 270 -28.81 20.75 -12.35
CA MET A 270 -28.33 20.28 -11.04
C MET A 270 -29.50 19.67 -10.26
N TYR A 271 -29.38 18.39 -9.94
CA TYR A 271 -30.39 17.60 -9.24
C TYR A 271 -30.09 17.48 -7.74
N GLY A 272 -28.88 17.75 -7.25
CA GLY A 272 -28.62 17.61 -5.82
C GLY A 272 -27.20 17.94 -5.41
N ARG A 273 -26.97 18.07 -4.10
CA ARG A 273 -25.63 18.15 -3.53
C ARG A 273 -25.27 16.79 -2.96
N LEU A 274 -24.20 16.23 -3.48
CA LEU A 274 -23.60 15.01 -2.97
C LEU A 274 -22.74 15.39 -1.76
N VAL A 275 -23.23 15.05 -0.57
CA VAL A 275 -22.55 15.35 0.70
C VAL A 275 -21.51 14.27 1.01
N HIS A 276 -21.75 13.03 0.58
CA HIS A 276 -20.87 11.88 0.68
C HIS A 276 -21.09 10.93 -0.50
N TRP A 277 -20.09 10.14 -0.88
CA TRP A 277 -20.23 9.05 -1.85
C TRP A 277 -19.71 7.78 -1.22
N ASP A 278 -20.55 6.74 -1.24
CA ASP A 278 -20.11 5.36 -1.25
C ASP A 278 -21.23 4.48 -1.85
N PHE A 279 -20.93 3.64 -2.85
CA PHE A 279 -21.99 2.93 -3.61
C PHE A 279 -21.59 1.50 -4.04
N PRO A 280 -22.53 0.52 -4.03
CA PRO A 280 -22.29 -0.90 -4.30
C PRO A 280 -22.50 -1.29 -5.78
N PHE A 281 -21.81 -2.34 -6.29
CA PHE A 281 -22.26 -3.06 -7.49
C PHE A 281 -21.98 -4.58 -7.49
N ASP A 282 -22.88 -5.30 -8.17
CA ASP A 282 -22.80 -6.72 -8.54
C ASP A 282 -21.82 -6.91 -9.73
N ALA A 283 -20.69 -7.56 -9.48
CA ALA A 283 -19.61 -7.74 -10.46
C ALA A 283 -20.04 -8.46 -11.75
N ALA A 284 -21.11 -9.25 -11.73
CA ALA A 284 -21.63 -9.94 -12.91
C ALA A 284 -22.34 -9.00 -13.91
N LYS A 285 -22.59 -7.74 -13.52
CA LYS A 285 -23.34 -6.74 -14.30
C LYS A 285 -22.51 -5.52 -14.70
N ILE A 286 -21.20 -5.54 -14.45
CA ILE A 286 -20.30 -4.41 -14.71
C ILE A 286 -19.45 -4.67 -15.96
N VAL A 287 -19.46 -3.71 -16.89
CA VAL A 287 -18.40 -3.55 -17.90
C VAL A 287 -17.78 -2.18 -17.67
N HIS A 288 -16.48 -2.14 -17.33
CA HIS A 288 -15.74 -0.89 -17.14
C HIS A 288 -14.77 -0.66 -18.30
N ARG A 289 -14.49 0.61 -18.62
CA ARG A 289 -13.39 1.01 -19.51
C ARG A 289 -12.67 2.21 -18.92
N THR A 290 -11.35 2.18 -18.99
CA THR A 290 -10.47 3.29 -18.64
C THR A 290 -10.17 4.09 -19.92
N VAL A 291 -10.36 5.41 -19.89
CA VAL A 291 -10.05 6.30 -21.02
C VAL A 291 -9.13 7.43 -20.55
N HIS A 292 -8.19 7.86 -21.40
CA HIS A 292 -7.32 9.00 -21.12
C HIS A 292 -8.06 10.31 -21.43
N ALA A 293 -8.13 11.23 -20.45
CA ALA A 293 -8.69 12.57 -20.64
C ALA A 293 -7.67 13.51 -21.34
N PRO A 294 -8.12 14.47 -22.16
CA PRO A 294 -7.25 15.53 -22.69
C PRO A 294 -6.87 16.52 -21.58
N GLU A 295 -5.59 16.85 -21.46
CA GLU A 295 -5.04 17.79 -20.47
C GLU A 295 -5.76 19.16 -20.50
N PRO A 296 -5.89 19.87 -19.34
CA PRO A 296 -5.13 19.73 -18.09
C PRO A 296 -5.88 19.01 -16.96
N GLU A 297 -6.97 18.30 -17.25
CA GLU A 297 -7.86 17.74 -16.24
C GLU A 297 -7.59 16.24 -16.04
N GLY A 298 -7.56 15.81 -14.77
CA GLY A 298 -7.13 14.47 -14.34
C GLY A 298 -7.98 13.29 -14.83
N ARG A 299 -7.73 12.11 -14.25
CA ARG A 299 -8.38 10.82 -14.58
C ARG A 299 -9.86 10.81 -14.21
N ILE A 300 -10.67 10.14 -15.05
CA ILE A 300 -12.11 10.17 -14.89
C ILE A 300 -12.80 8.75 -15.01
N VAL A 301 -13.61 8.32 -14.03
CA VAL A 301 -14.32 7.01 -13.73
C VAL A 301 -15.83 7.00 -14.11
N LEU A 302 -16.64 5.92 -14.10
CA LEU A 302 -18.12 6.02 -14.38
C LEU A 302 -19.01 5.13 -13.54
N PHE A 303 -20.24 5.59 -13.31
CA PHE A 303 -21.29 4.78 -12.68
C PHE A 303 -22.60 4.82 -13.47
N ARG A 304 -23.26 3.65 -13.58
CA ARG A 304 -24.62 3.47 -14.10
C ARG A 304 -25.54 3.15 -12.93
N VAL A 305 -26.58 3.95 -12.71
CA VAL A 305 -27.63 3.66 -11.71
C VAL A 305 -28.84 3.07 -12.42
N GLU A 306 -29.28 1.87 -12.02
CA GLU A 306 -30.50 1.25 -12.55
C GLU A 306 -31.69 1.58 -11.62
N GLY A 307 -32.70 2.29 -12.12
CA GLY A 307 -33.93 2.59 -11.37
C GLY A 307 -34.92 3.46 -12.15
N PRO A 308 -36.18 3.59 -11.68
CA PRO A 308 -37.18 4.46 -12.32
C PRO A 308 -36.73 5.93 -12.27
N VAL A 309 -36.93 6.68 -13.35
CA VAL A 309 -36.54 8.11 -13.43
C VAL A 309 -37.21 8.94 -12.34
N GLU A 310 -38.42 8.56 -11.91
CA GLU A 310 -39.15 9.27 -10.86
C GLU A 310 -38.44 9.20 -9.49
N HIS A 311 -37.57 8.20 -9.28
CA HIS A 311 -36.71 8.15 -8.08
C HIS A 311 -35.65 9.26 -8.11
N ALA A 312 -35.07 9.58 -9.27
CA ALA A 312 -34.07 10.64 -9.38
C ALA A 312 -34.70 12.03 -9.11
N GLU A 313 -35.92 12.26 -9.57
CA GLU A 313 -36.67 13.49 -9.29
C GLU A 313 -36.98 13.67 -7.80
N SER A 314 -37.18 12.57 -7.07
CA SER A 314 -37.44 12.59 -5.61
C SER A 314 -36.21 12.98 -4.76
N LEU A 315 -35.01 12.92 -5.34
CA LEU A 315 -33.75 13.26 -4.70
C LEU A 315 -33.38 14.75 -4.88
N VAL A 316 -34.22 15.51 -5.61
CA VAL A 316 -33.97 16.92 -5.90
C VAL A 316 -33.86 17.74 -4.62
N ASN A 317 -32.72 18.42 -4.44
CA ASN A 317 -32.37 19.22 -3.25
C ASN A 317 -32.32 18.43 -1.92
N ARG A 318 -32.10 17.11 -1.97
CA ARG A 318 -31.89 16.29 -0.77
C ARG A 318 -30.42 15.89 -0.65
N ASP A 319 -30.00 15.69 0.59
CA ASP A 319 -28.76 14.99 0.90
C ASP A 319 -29.05 13.48 0.78
N VAL A 320 -28.20 12.74 0.08
CA VAL A 320 -28.39 11.32 -0.23
C VAL A 320 -27.22 10.53 0.36
N GLU A 321 -27.53 9.48 1.13
CA GLU A 321 -26.57 8.55 1.74
C GLU A 321 -26.72 7.14 1.13
N ALA A 322 -25.63 6.40 0.98
CA ALA A 322 -25.62 5.04 0.44
C ALA A 322 -24.61 4.14 1.18
N TRP A 323 -24.86 2.83 1.16
CA TRP A 323 -24.20 1.81 2.00
C TRP A 323 -23.62 0.67 1.14
N PRO A 324 -22.53 -0.01 1.58
CA PRO A 324 -21.99 -1.19 0.89
C PRO A 324 -23.01 -2.35 0.83
N PRO A 325 -22.92 -3.26 -0.17
CA PRO A 325 -23.81 -4.42 -0.25
C PRO A 325 -23.39 -5.46 0.80
N GLY A 326 -24.35 -6.13 1.43
CA GLY A 326 -24.12 -7.11 2.50
C GLY A 326 -23.99 -6.51 3.91
N LEU A 327 -23.57 -5.25 4.03
CA LEU A 327 -23.39 -4.63 5.35
C LEU A 327 -24.73 -4.42 6.09
N ARG A 328 -25.83 -4.14 5.35
CA ARG A 328 -27.18 -4.06 5.95
C ARG A 328 -27.74 -5.43 6.34
N GLU A 329 -27.34 -6.50 5.65
CA GLU A 329 -27.73 -7.87 5.99
C GLU A 329 -27.04 -8.34 7.28
N HIS A 330 -25.82 -7.85 7.56
CA HIS A 330 -25.08 -8.13 8.80
C HIS A 330 -25.46 -7.26 10.00
N LEU A 331 -26.08 -6.10 9.77
CA LEU A 331 -26.44 -5.13 10.84
C LEU A 331 -27.92 -5.18 11.25
N THR A 332 -28.68 -6.17 10.79
CA THR A 332 -30.06 -6.41 11.25
C THR A 332 -30.10 -7.72 12.05
N PRO A 333 -30.63 -7.75 13.29
CA PRO A 333 -30.81 -9.02 14.03
C PRO A 333 -31.82 -9.97 13.37
#